data_AF-A0A9E5LEK6-F1
#
_entry.id   AF-A0A9E5LEK6-F1
#
_cell.length_a   1.000
_cell.length_b   1.000
_cell.length_c   1.000
_cell.angle_alpha   90.00
_cell.angle_beta   90.00
_cell.angle_gamma   90.00
#
_symmetry.space_group_name_H-M   'P 1'
#
loop_
_entity.id
_entity.type
_entity.pdbx_description
1 polymer ?
#
loop_
_entity_poly.entity_id
_entity_poly.type
_entity_poly.pdbx_seq_one_letter_code
_entity_poly.pdbx_strand_id
1 'polypeptide(L)'
;MSLVSIVSFERFNAKSIFWDIQRHDICRSRALTSPDTEYASLNEFYRVAWDQLGRGVADAKHPARTPTLATISANGFPTQRTVVLRAADRLASQVEIHTDSLTPKVEELRENNKAALHVWVRKSMLQLRLGVCFDVLTGLEVADRWNAVPPTSRISYGTQPVPGKAITGPFDYEKPAEGALCRTERPCSADRSFVPWNQTSTRAL
;
A
#
# COMPACT_ATOMS: atom_id res chain seq x y z
N MET A 1 12.57 -7.94 3.73
CA MET A 1 12.48 -6.46 3.70
C MET A 1 11.20 -6.08 2.99
N SER A 2 10.47 -5.15 3.57
CA SER A 2 9.01 -5.20 3.54
C SER A 2 8.37 -4.48 2.36
N LEU A 3 8.00 -5.34 1.41
CA LEU A 3 6.82 -5.38 0.55
C LEU A 3 6.24 -4.09 -0.03
N VAL A 4 6.27 -4.03 -1.34
CA VAL A 4 5.38 -3.21 -2.16
C VAL A 4 4.15 -4.05 -2.47
N SER A 5 2.95 -3.54 -2.19
CA SER A 5 1.75 -4.14 -2.76
C SER A 5 1.45 -3.40 -4.07
N ILE A 6 1.59 -4.12 -5.19
CA ILE A 6 1.12 -3.62 -6.48
C ILE A 6 -0.37 -3.94 -6.56
N VAL A 7 -1.14 -2.95 -6.95
CA VAL A 7 -2.59 -3.08 -7.05
C VAL A 7 -2.97 -3.22 -8.50
N SER A 8 -3.58 -4.35 -8.85
CA SER A 8 -4.25 -4.53 -10.12
C SER A 8 -5.75 -4.29 -9.94
N PHE A 9 -6.29 -3.47 -10.82
CA PHE A 9 -7.60 -2.85 -10.65
C PHE A 9 -8.68 -3.57 -11.45
N GLU A 10 -9.85 -3.78 -10.85
CA GLU A 10 -10.97 -4.40 -11.57
C GLU A 10 -12.17 -3.47 -11.72
N ARG A 11 -12.44 -2.54 -10.79
CA ARG A 11 -13.60 -1.62 -10.89
C ARG A 11 -13.39 -0.23 -10.28
N PHE A 12 -13.65 0.80 -11.10
CA PHE A 12 -13.73 2.21 -10.69
C PHE A 12 -15.16 2.60 -10.37
N ASN A 13 -15.39 3.24 -9.23
CA ASN A 13 -16.64 3.94 -8.96
C ASN A 13 -16.33 5.28 -8.28
N ALA A 14 -16.05 6.33 -9.07
CA ALA A 14 -16.13 7.68 -8.56
C ALA A 14 -17.57 8.17 -8.63
N LYS A 15 -18.04 8.74 -7.52
CA LYS A 15 -19.28 9.51 -7.48
C LYS A 15 -18.93 10.90 -6.95
N SER A 16 -19.29 11.92 -7.70
CA SER A 16 -19.40 13.26 -7.11
C SER A 16 -20.57 13.21 -6.13
N ILE A 17 -20.29 13.34 -4.82
CA ILE A 17 -21.33 13.44 -3.80
C ILE A 17 -21.70 14.91 -3.71
N PHE A 18 -22.47 15.39 -4.68
CA PHE A 18 -23.17 16.65 -4.55
C PHE A 18 -24.47 16.50 -3.73
N TRP A 19 -24.98 15.27 -3.54
CA TRP A 19 -26.40 15.06 -3.21
C TRP A 19 -26.78 14.60 -1.80
N ASP A 20 -25.88 14.40 -0.82
CA ASP A 20 -26.32 13.75 0.43
C ASP A 20 -25.86 14.36 1.78
N ILE A 21 -25.11 15.48 1.80
CA ILE A 21 -24.64 16.09 3.08
C ILE A 21 -25.03 17.57 3.27
N GLN A 22 -25.54 18.27 2.26
CA GLN A 22 -25.83 19.71 2.35
C GLN A 22 -27.25 20.08 2.84
N ARG A 23 -28.08 19.13 3.30
CA ARG A 23 -29.45 19.48 3.72
C ARG A 23 -29.58 20.06 5.11
N HIS A 24 -28.51 20.20 5.91
CA HIS A 24 -28.67 20.77 7.25
C HIS A 24 -27.77 21.91 7.66
N ASP A 25 -26.69 22.23 6.95
CA ASP A 25 -25.82 23.31 7.43
C ASP A 25 -25.26 24.19 6.31
N ILE A 26 -25.56 25.49 6.48
CA ILE A 26 -24.89 26.67 5.91
C ILE A 26 -25.55 27.25 4.66
N CYS A 27 -26.58 28.05 4.94
CA CYS A 27 -26.94 29.24 4.19
C CYS A 27 -25.73 30.19 4.16
N ARG A 28 -24.81 30.03 3.20
CA ARG A 28 -23.81 31.07 2.88
C ARG A 28 -23.69 31.19 1.36
N SER A 29 -24.01 32.38 0.91
CA SER A 29 -24.16 32.86 -0.47
C SER A 29 -22.88 32.77 -1.31
N ARG A 30 -22.53 31.56 -1.76
CA ARG A 30 -21.72 31.39 -2.97
C ARG A 30 -22.61 30.73 -4.01
N ALA A 31 -22.83 31.39 -5.14
CA ALA A 31 -23.60 30.84 -6.24
C ALA A 31 -23.04 29.44 -6.58
N LEU A 32 -23.76 28.41 -6.17
CA LEU A 32 -23.51 27.04 -6.55
C LEU A 32 -23.94 26.96 -8.00
N THR A 33 -22.98 27.03 -8.93
CA THR A 33 -23.19 26.60 -10.31
C THR A 33 -23.78 25.19 -10.26
N SER A 34 -24.88 24.94 -10.97
CA SER A 34 -25.50 23.61 -11.03
C SER A 34 -24.42 22.56 -11.34
N PRO A 35 -24.39 21.42 -10.61
CA PRO A 35 -23.33 20.41 -10.75
C PRO A 35 -23.27 19.77 -12.14
N ASP A 36 -24.32 19.95 -12.95
CA ASP A 36 -24.50 19.30 -14.25
C ASP A 36 -23.56 19.82 -15.35
N THR A 37 -22.66 20.75 -15.05
CA THR A 37 -21.72 21.34 -16.02
C THR A 37 -20.26 21.29 -15.59
N GLU A 38 -19.91 20.59 -14.49
CA GLU A 38 -18.52 20.54 -13.99
C GLU A 38 -17.60 19.70 -14.89
N TYR A 39 -18.15 18.71 -15.61
CA TYR A 39 -17.39 17.80 -16.49
C TYR A 39 -18.11 17.63 -17.84
N ALA A 40 -17.37 17.69 -18.95
CA ALA A 40 -17.93 17.57 -20.29
C ALA A 40 -18.23 16.13 -20.70
N SER A 41 -17.64 15.12 -20.04
CA SER A 41 -17.91 13.70 -20.31
C SER A 41 -17.50 12.79 -19.15
N LEU A 42 -17.98 11.54 -19.18
CA LEU A 42 -17.54 10.49 -18.25
C LEU A 42 -16.02 10.22 -18.34
N ASN A 43 -15.46 10.28 -19.55
CA ASN A 43 -14.02 10.10 -19.76
C ASN A 43 -13.21 11.23 -19.12
N GLU A 44 -13.71 12.46 -19.20
CA GLU A 44 -13.09 13.59 -18.52
C GLU A 44 -13.16 13.42 -17.00
N PHE A 45 -14.33 13.04 -16.46
CA PHE A 45 -14.49 12.80 -15.03
C PHE A 45 -13.55 11.69 -14.53
N TYR A 46 -13.43 10.59 -15.29
CA TYR A 46 -12.49 9.51 -15.02
C TYR A 46 -11.04 10.00 -15.02
N ARG A 47 -10.66 10.81 -16.02
CA ARG A 47 -9.33 11.43 -16.08
C ARG A 47 -9.07 12.31 -14.85
N VAL A 48 -10.01 13.18 -14.49
CA VAL A 48 -9.85 14.08 -13.33
C VAL A 48 -9.68 13.29 -12.04
N ALA A 49 -10.39 12.18 -11.88
CA ALA A 49 -10.22 11.33 -10.70
C ALA A 49 -8.83 10.69 -10.62
N TRP A 50 -8.28 10.22 -11.74
CA TRP A 50 -6.89 9.75 -11.78
C TRP A 50 -5.88 10.88 -11.56
N ASP A 51 -6.17 12.09 -12.04
CA ASP A 51 -5.32 13.25 -11.77
C ASP A 51 -5.28 13.57 -10.27
N GLN A 52 -6.38 13.36 -9.52
CA GLN A 52 -6.35 13.49 -8.06
C GLN A 52 -5.43 12.47 -7.38
N LEU A 53 -5.44 11.21 -7.86
CA LEU A 53 -4.53 10.16 -7.36
C LEU A 53 -3.08 10.50 -7.68
N GLY A 54 -2.80 10.92 -8.92
CA GLY A 54 -1.47 11.38 -9.33
C GLY A 54 -0.96 12.58 -8.52
N ARG A 55 -1.83 13.55 -8.22
CA ARG A 55 -1.50 14.66 -7.30
C ARG A 55 -1.21 14.16 -5.89
N GLY A 56 -1.90 13.12 -5.43
CA GLY A 56 -1.60 12.43 -4.17
C GLY A 56 -0.18 11.86 -4.11
N VAL A 57 0.33 11.38 -5.24
CA VAL A 57 1.71 10.88 -5.34
C VAL A 57 2.73 12.03 -5.34
N ALA A 58 2.44 13.12 -6.06
CA ALA A 58 3.35 14.25 -6.23
C ALA A 58 3.39 15.23 -5.05
N ASP A 59 2.28 15.42 -4.34
CA ASP A 59 2.14 16.35 -3.22
C ASP A 59 1.77 15.62 -1.92
N ALA A 60 2.69 15.64 -0.95
CA ALA A 60 2.52 15.02 0.35
C ALA A 60 1.36 15.61 1.18
N LYS A 61 0.91 16.83 0.88
CA LYS A 61 -0.22 17.49 1.57
C LYS A 61 -1.56 17.22 0.91
N HIS A 62 -1.58 16.59 -0.27
CA HIS A 62 -2.81 16.33 -0.99
C HIS A 62 -3.62 15.22 -0.29
N PRO A 63 -4.95 15.30 -0.18
CA PRO A 63 -5.76 14.27 0.49
C PRO A 63 -5.59 12.86 -0.10
N ALA A 64 -5.35 12.77 -1.41
CA ALA A 64 -5.10 11.49 -2.08
C ALA A 64 -3.73 10.86 -1.75
N ARG A 65 -2.83 11.58 -1.04
CA ARG A 65 -1.57 11.02 -0.54
C ARG A 65 -1.83 9.90 0.46
N THR A 66 -2.88 10.06 1.27
CA THR A 66 -3.18 9.20 2.41
C THR A 66 -4.58 8.60 2.30
N PRO A 67 -4.85 7.72 1.32
CA PRO A 67 -6.14 7.06 1.20
C PRO A 67 -6.41 6.15 2.41
N THR A 68 -7.70 5.91 2.65
CA THR A 68 -8.15 4.87 3.59
C THR A 68 -8.23 3.54 2.86
N LEU A 69 -7.49 2.54 3.33
CA LEU A 69 -7.55 1.16 2.88
C LEU A 69 -8.50 0.36 3.76
N ALA A 70 -9.49 -0.26 3.14
CA ALA A 70 -10.38 -1.24 3.74
C ALA A 70 -10.02 -2.64 3.26
N THR A 71 -9.82 -3.58 4.20
CA THR A 71 -9.60 -5.00 3.94
C THR A 71 -10.59 -5.81 4.79
N ILE A 72 -10.64 -7.12 4.56
CA ILE A 72 -11.45 -8.05 5.35
C ILE A 72 -10.48 -8.89 6.18
N SER A 73 -10.68 -8.93 7.50
CA SER A 73 -9.88 -9.77 8.38
C SER A 73 -10.27 -11.25 8.28
N ALA A 74 -9.41 -12.14 8.78
CA ALA A 74 -9.62 -13.59 8.75
C ALA A 74 -10.97 -14.05 9.37
N ASN A 75 -11.48 -13.29 10.36
CA ASN A 75 -12.78 -13.54 11.00
C ASN A 75 -13.97 -12.88 10.27
N GLY A 76 -13.75 -12.33 9.06
CA GLY A 76 -14.78 -11.71 8.23
C GLY A 76 -15.13 -10.26 8.57
N PHE A 77 -14.48 -9.65 9.57
CA PHE A 77 -14.74 -8.25 9.92
C PHE A 77 -14.06 -7.28 8.95
N PRO A 78 -14.70 -6.16 8.58
CA PRO A 78 -14.05 -5.11 7.81
C PRO A 78 -13.06 -4.35 8.70
N THR A 79 -11.84 -4.17 8.22
CA THR A 79 -10.79 -3.39 8.90
C THR A 79 -10.39 -2.21 8.02
N GLN A 80 -10.10 -1.06 8.65
CA GLN A 80 -9.78 0.18 7.94
C GLN A 80 -8.55 0.85 8.53
N ARG A 81 -7.72 1.45 7.68
CA ARG A 81 -6.54 2.23 8.10
C ARG A 81 -6.09 3.18 7.00
N THR A 82 -5.37 4.22 7.38
CA THR A 82 -4.70 5.11 6.44
C THR A 82 -3.44 4.45 5.90
N VAL A 83 -3.24 4.49 4.58
CA VAL A 83 -2.01 4.04 3.91
C VAL A 83 -1.47 5.18 3.05
N VAL A 84 -0.22 5.06 2.59
CA VAL A 84 0.40 6.07 1.72
C VAL A 84 0.40 5.58 0.28
N LEU A 85 -0.18 6.38 -0.62
CA LEU A 85 -0.16 6.15 -2.06
C LEU A 85 1.20 6.55 -2.63
N ARG A 86 1.89 5.61 -3.29
CA ARG A 86 3.27 5.76 -3.78
C ARG A 86 3.38 5.86 -5.28
N ALA A 87 2.46 5.24 -6.01
CA ALA A 87 2.31 5.41 -7.44
C ALA A 87 0.83 5.32 -7.83
N ALA A 88 0.49 5.92 -8.96
CA ALA A 88 -0.81 5.83 -9.60
C ALA A 88 -0.59 5.91 -11.11
N ASP A 89 -0.89 4.81 -11.81
CA ASP A 89 -0.80 4.70 -13.26
C ASP A 89 -2.20 4.52 -13.84
N ARG A 90 -2.67 5.55 -14.54
CA ARG A 90 -3.98 5.52 -15.20
C ARG A 90 -4.02 4.53 -16.38
N LEU A 91 -2.94 4.40 -17.15
CA LEU A 91 -2.93 3.55 -18.35
C LEU A 91 -2.97 2.08 -17.96
N ALA A 92 -2.17 1.70 -16.96
CA ALA A 92 -2.20 0.35 -16.39
C ALA A 92 -3.41 0.12 -15.47
N SER A 93 -4.11 1.20 -15.07
CA SER A 93 -5.09 1.19 -13.98
C SER A 93 -4.49 0.58 -12.72
N GLN A 94 -3.33 1.06 -12.29
CA GLN A 94 -2.64 0.53 -11.11
C GLN A 94 -2.41 1.62 -10.08
N VAL A 95 -2.43 1.21 -8.82
CA VAL A 95 -1.94 2.04 -7.72
C VAL A 95 -0.92 1.24 -6.93
N GLU A 96 -0.04 1.93 -6.22
CA GLU A 96 1.01 1.28 -5.44
C GLU A 96 0.99 1.81 -4.02
N ILE A 97 1.02 0.90 -3.04
CA ILE A 97 1.19 1.24 -1.63
C ILE A 97 2.35 0.43 -1.06
N HIS A 98 3.05 1.00 -0.09
CA HIS A 98 4.13 0.31 0.62
C HIS A 98 3.69 0.03 2.05
N THR A 99 3.96 -1.18 2.54
CA THR A 99 3.60 -1.57 3.90
C THR A 99 4.60 -2.58 4.46
N ASP A 100 4.69 -2.64 5.78
CA ASP A 100 5.47 -3.70 6.42
C ASP A 100 4.85 -5.09 6.14
N SER A 101 5.65 -6.05 5.64
CA SER A 101 5.24 -7.39 5.22
C SER A 101 4.76 -8.25 6.37
N LEU A 102 5.14 -7.89 7.60
CA LEU A 102 4.75 -8.61 8.81
C LEU A 102 3.46 -8.05 9.42
N THR A 103 2.89 -6.98 8.87
CA THR A 103 1.67 -6.39 9.44
C THR A 103 0.43 -7.25 9.16
N PRO A 104 -0.57 -7.24 10.06
CA PRO A 104 -1.80 -8.00 9.89
C PRO A 104 -2.49 -7.79 8.54
N LYS A 105 -2.49 -6.54 8.02
CA LYS A 105 -3.13 -6.22 6.73
C LYS A 105 -2.54 -7.00 5.55
N VAL A 106 -1.27 -7.40 5.62
CA VAL A 106 -0.65 -8.19 4.55
C VAL A 106 -1.13 -9.63 4.60
N GLU A 107 -1.29 -10.20 5.79
CA GLU A 107 -1.92 -11.52 5.93
C GLU A 107 -3.38 -11.49 5.46
N GLU A 108 -4.14 -10.45 5.85
CA GLU A 108 -5.51 -10.24 5.37
C GLU A 108 -5.58 -10.18 3.83
N LEU A 109 -4.64 -9.49 3.18
CA LEU A 109 -4.58 -9.38 1.72
C LEU A 109 -4.11 -10.67 1.03
N ARG A 110 -3.33 -11.51 1.71
CA ARG A 110 -2.96 -12.85 1.21
C ARG A 110 -4.13 -13.82 1.26
N GLU A 111 -4.95 -13.73 2.30
CA GLU A 111 -6.17 -14.55 2.43
C GLU A 111 -7.29 -14.07 1.49
N ASN A 112 -7.46 -12.75 1.38
CA ASN A 112 -8.44 -12.12 0.51
C ASN A 112 -7.83 -10.88 -0.16
N ASN A 113 -7.47 -11.03 -1.44
CA ASN A 113 -6.85 -9.96 -2.20
C ASN A 113 -7.80 -8.81 -2.56
N LYS A 114 -9.11 -8.93 -2.30
CA LYS A 114 -10.09 -7.87 -2.57
C LYS A 114 -10.14 -6.87 -1.44
N ALA A 115 -9.99 -5.60 -1.79
CA ALA A 115 -10.00 -4.49 -0.87
C ALA A 115 -10.65 -3.26 -1.50
N ALA A 116 -10.80 -2.20 -0.69
CA ALA A 116 -11.25 -0.91 -1.18
C ALA A 116 -10.33 0.22 -0.74
N LEU A 117 -10.09 1.18 -1.64
CA LEU A 117 -9.46 2.45 -1.30
C LEU A 117 -10.49 3.57 -1.35
N HIS A 118 -10.42 4.46 -0.37
CA HIS A 118 -11.27 5.64 -0.27
C HIS A 118 -10.44 6.91 -0.15
N VAL A 119 -10.83 7.93 -0.91
CA VAL A 119 -10.28 9.28 -0.81
C VAL A 119 -11.43 10.28 -0.80
N TRP A 120 -11.34 11.24 0.10
CA TRP A 120 -12.22 12.41 0.12
C TRP A 120 -11.42 13.68 -0.18
N VAL A 121 -11.69 14.29 -1.35
CA VAL A 121 -11.06 15.54 -1.76
C VAL A 121 -12.02 16.70 -1.49
N ARG A 122 -11.89 17.31 -0.30
CA ARG A 122 -12.76 18.42 0.13
C ARG A 122 -12.85 19.58 -0.86
N LYS A 123 -11.71 19.97 -1.46
CA LYS A 123 -11.65 21.15 -2.35
C LYS A 123 -12.54 21.02 -3.59
N SER A 124 -12.68 19.80 -4.11
CA SER A 124 -13.49 19.48 -5.28
C SER A 124 -14.77 18.71 -4.92
N MET A 125 -15.09 18.59 -3.63
CA MET A 125 -16.20 17.78 -3.12
C MET A 125 -16.27 16.37 -3.73
N LEU A 126 -15.11 15.78 -4.04
CA LEU A 126 -15.00 14.55 -4.81
C LEU A 126 -14.72 13.37 -3.89
N GLN A 127 -15.58 12.34 -3.98
CA GLN A 127 -15.35 11.07 -3.32
C GLN A 127 -14.87 10.02 -4.33
N LEU A 128 -13.68 9.49 -4.09
CA LEU A 128 -13.12 8.38 -4.86
C LEU A 128 -13.28 7.09 -4.08
N ARG A 129 -13.93 6.09 -4.69
CA ARG A 129 -14.05 4.73 -4.18
C ARG A 129 -13.50 3.76 -5.22
N LEU A 130 -12.41 3.12 -4.89
CA LEU A 130 -11.74 2.16 -5.76
C LEU A 130 -11.97 0.76 -5.20
N GLY A 131 -12.51 -0.14 -6.01
CA GLY A 131 -12.47 -1.58 -5.74
C GLY A 131 -11.20 -2.14 -6.34
N VAL A 132 -10.38 -2.78 -5.52
CA VAL A 132 -9.01 -3.13 -5.88
C VAL A 132 -8.68 -4.58 -5.52
N CYS A 133 -7.85 -5.21 -6.36
CA CYS A 133 -7.25 -6.50 -6.09
C CYS A 133 -5.75 -6.28 -5.84
N PHE A 134 -5.26 -6.70 -4.69
CA PHE A 134 -3.85 -6.50 -4.30
C PHE A 134 -3.00 -7.72 -4.64
N ASP A 135 -1.88 -7.46 -5.30
CA ASP A 135 -0.77 -8.39 -5.43
C ASP A 135 0.34 -8.00 -4.45
N VAL A 136 0.68 -8.93 -3.57
CA VAL A 136 1.62 -8.75 -2.47
C VAL A 136 3.02 -9.13 -2.95
N LEU A 137 3.89 -8.15 -3.25
CA LEU A 137 5.24 -8.40 -3.78
C LEU A 137 6.36 -8.20 -2.74
N THR A 138 7.14 -9.24 -2.46
CA THR A 138 8.29 -9.22 -1.51
C THR A 138 9.62 -9.43 -2.23
N GLY A 139 10.73 -9.09 -1.55
CA GLY A 139 12.05 -9.60 -1.91
C GLY A 139 12.73 -8.78 -3.00
N LEU A 140 13.45 -9.46 -3.91
CA LEU A 140 14.27 -8.81 -4.93
C LEU A 140 13.44 -8.01 -5.94
N GLU A 141 12.20 -8.43 -6.22
CA GLU A 141 11.29 -7.75 -7.15
C GLU A 141 10.93 -6.32 -6.73
N VAL A 142 11.07 -6.00 -5.44
CA VAL A 142 10.73 -4.69 -4.87
C VAL A 142 11.96 -3.92 -4.38
N ALA A 143 13.16 -4.45 -4.64
CA ALA A 143 14.41 -3.84 -4.18
C ALA A 143 14.59 -2.41 -4.73
N ASP A 144 14.36 -2.21 -6.03
CA ASP A 144 14.49 -0.88 -6.65
C ASP A 144 13.47 0.12 -6.09
N ARG A 145 12.23 -0.33 -5.86
CA ARG A 145 11.17 0.47 -5.24
C ARG A 145 11.52 0.85 -3.81
N TRP A 146 12.06 -0.10 -3.03
CA TRP A 146 12.55 0.16 -1.68
C TRP A 146 13.72 1.15 -1.67
N ASN A 147 14.66 1.00 -2.60
CA ASN A 147 15.80 1.90 -2.77
C ASN A 147 15.38 3.33 -3.13
N ALA A 148 14.24 3.50 -3.81
CA ALA A 148 13.67 4.81 -4.10
C ALA A 148 12.96 5.47 -2.89
N VAL A 149 12.61 4.72 -1.83
CA VAL A 149 12.01 5.28 -0.62
C VAL A 149 13.07 6.10 0.14
N PRO A 150 12.80 7.36 0.53
CA PRO A 150 13.74 8.16 1.32
C PRO A 150 14.10 7.50 2.65
N PRO A 151 15.36 7.55 3.12
CA PRO A 151 15.79 6.92 4.37
C PRO A 151 14.93 7.31 5.58
N THR A 152 14.50 8.58 5.66
CA THR A 152 13.61 9.07 6.74
C THR A 152 12.25 8.36 6.78
N SER A 153 11.75 7.89 5.64
CA SER A 153 10.52 7.09 5.57
C SER A 153 10.76 5.61 5.88
N ARG A 154 11.98 5.10 5.72
CA ARG A 154 12.33 3.70 5.99
C ARG A 154 12.34 3.37 7.48
N ILE A 155 12.57 4.38 8.33
CA ILE A 155 12.54 4.28 9.80
C ILE A 155 11.20 3.72 10.33
N SER A 156 10.11 3.85 9.56
CA SER A 156 8.79 3.32 9.92
C SER A 156 8.62 1.82 9.67
N TYR A 157 9.59 1.15 9.06
CA TYR A 157 9.52 -0.28 8.75
C TYR A 157 10.41 -1.10 9.69
N GLY A 158 10.00 -2.34 9.98
CA GLY A 158 10.74 -3.23 10.86
C GLY A 158 10.63 -2.87 12.34
N THR A 159 9.60 -2.12 12.73
CA THR A 159 9.33 -1.80 14.14
C THR A 159 9.08 -3.08 14.94
N GLN A 160 9.66 -3.16 16.15
CA GLN A 160 9.46 -4.24 17.10
C GLN A 160 8.71 -3.72 18.35
N PRO A 161 7.68 -4.41 18.87
CA PRO A 161 7.05 -5.57 18.25
C PRO A 161 6.35 -5.17 16.93
N VAL A 162 6.12 -6.17 16.09
CA VAL A 162 5.47 -5.98 14.77
C VAL A 162 4.19 -5.15 14.93
N PRO A 163 3.95 -4.15 14.07
CA PRO A 163 2.77 -3.30 14.23
C PRO A 163 1.49 -4.12 14.21
N GLY A 164 0.66 -3.92 15.24
CA GLY A 164 -0.54 -4.72 15.49
C GLY A 164 -0.42 -5.71 16.66
N LYS A 165 0.79 -5.92 17.21
CA LYS A 165 0.98 -6.64 18.47
C LYS A 165 0.70 -5.75 19.68
N ALA A 166 0.25 -6.36 20.77
CA ALA A 166 0.04 -5.69 22.04
C ALA A 166 1.38 -5.19 22.62
N ILE A 167 1.35 -3.97 23.17
CA ILE A 167 2.45 -3.33 23.89
C ILE A 167 1.99 -2.97 25.29
N THR A 168 2.89 -2.96 26.27
CA THR A 168 2.56 -2.72 27.68
C THR A 168 2.49 -1.23 28.03
N GLY A 169 3.24 -0.40 27.30
CA GLY A 169 3.27 1.06 27.42
C GLY A 169 3.31 1.76 26.06
N PRO A 170 3.03 3.07 26.01
CA PRO A 170 2.89 3.83 24.76
C PRO A 170 4.19 3.96 23.95
N PHE A 171 5.34 3.69 24.56
CA PHE A 171 6.67 3.75 23.94
C PHE A 171 7.41 2.40 23.96
N ASP A 172 6.70 1.31 24.27
CA ASP A 172 7.29 -0.03 24.31
C ASP A 172 7.41 -0.60 22.89
N TYR A 173 8.15 0.12 22.05
CA TYR A 173 8.51 -0.27 20.71
C TYR A 173 9.91 0.24 20.35
N GLU A 174 10.59 -0.54 19.53
CA GLU A 174 11.91 -0.24 18.99
C GLU A 174 11.83 -0.07 17.48
N LYS A 175 12.54 0.94 16.98
CA LYS A 175 12.75 1.14 15.55
C LYS A 175 14.21 0.81 15.27
N PRO A 176 14.53 -0.44 14.88
CA PRO A 176 15.90 -0.79 14.56
C PRO A 176 16.43 0.17 13.49
N ALA A 177 17.59 0.79 13.76
CA ALA A 177 18.28 1.60 12.77
C ALA A 177 18.53 0.76 11.50
N GLU A 178 18.44 1.41 10.34
CA GLU A 178 18.61 0.80 9.02
C GLU A 178 19.87 -0.08 9.01
N GLY A 179 19.69 -1.41 9.13
CA GLY A 179 20.79 -2.38 9.22
C GLY A 179 20.65 -3.50 10.26
N ALA A 180 19.78 -3.42 11.27
CA ALA A 180 19.71 -4.49 12.30
C ALA A 180 19.03 -5.80 11.83
N LEU A 181 18.29 -5.79 10.71
CA LEU A 181 17.76 -7.01 10.09
C LEU A 181 18.76 -7.70 9.14
N CYS A 182 19.94 -7.11 8.92
CA CYS A 182 21.05 -7.72 8.18
C CYS A 182 22.02 -8.47 9.11
N ARG A 183 21.51 -9.30 10.03
CA ARG A 183 22.39 -10.13 10.88
C ARG A 183 21.81 -11.46 11.35
N THR A 184 20.85 -12.02 10.62
CA THR A 184 20.45 -13.43 10.79
C THR A 184 20.49 -14.19 9.47
N GLU A 185 21.57 -14.06 8.71
CA GLU A 185 22.11 -15.27 8.13
C GLU A 185 22.82 -15.98 9.27
N ARG A 186 22.32 -17.14 9.69
CA ARG A 186 23.18 -18.09 10.38
C ARG A 186 24.40 -18.24 9.47
N PRO A 187 25.63 -17.96 9.92
CA PRO A 187 26.78 -18.35 9.11
C PRO A 187 26.61 -19.84 8.86
N CYS A 188 26.62 -20.24 7.59
CA CYS A 188 26.76 -21.62 7.22
C CYS A 188 27.97 -22.13 8.00
N SER A 189 27.73 -22.94 9.04
CA SER A 189 28.81 -23.52 9.82
C SER A 189 29.65 -24.30 8.83
N ALA A 190 30.88 -23.85 8.62
CA ALA A 190 31.87 -24.59 7.88
C ALA A 190 32.12 -25.90 8.63
N ASP A 191 31.35 -26.93 8.29
CA ASP A 191 31.73 -28.31 8.54
C ASP A 191 32.85 -28.63 7.53
N ARG A 192 34.08 -28.37 7.96
CA ARG A 192 35.26 -28.95 7.32
C ARG A 192 35.32 -30.41 7.72
N SER A 193 34.66 -31.26 6.94
CA SER A 193 35.09 -32.64 6.74
C SER A 193 35.40 -32.84 5.26
N PHE A 194 36.62 -32.42 4.91
CA PHE A 194 37.28 -32.76 3.66
C PHE A 194 37.53 -34.27 3.66
N VAL A 195 36.76 -35.03 2.86
CA VAL A 195 37.02 -36.45 2.59
C VAL A 195 37.73 -36.55 1.24
N PRO A 196 38.99 -37.02 1.18
CA PRO A 196 39.71 -37.11 -0.08
C PRO A 196 39.18 -38.27 -0.92
N TRP A 197 39.02 -38.02 -2.22
CA TRP A 197 38.73 -39.02 -3.25
C TRP A 197 39.89 -40.02 -3.34
N ASN A 198 39.63 -41.28 -2.99
CA ASN A 198 40.48 -42.40 -3.40
C ASN A 198 39.80 -43.18 -4.54
N GLN A 199 40.66 -43.62 -5.44
CA GLN A 199 40.45 -44.32 -6.70
C GLN A 199 39.82 -45.71 -6.55
N THR A 200 39.52 -46.31 -7.71
CA THR A 200 38.96 -47.66 -8.05
C THR A 200 37.43 -47.71 -8.13
N SER A 201 36.79 -48.17 -9.21
CA SER A 201 37.20 -49.19 -10.19
C SER A 201 36.44 -49.02 -11.52
N THR A 202 37.12 -49.22 -12.64
CA THR A 202 36.48 -49.62 -13.90
C THR A 202 36.96 -51.03 -14.21
N ARG A 203 36.05 -52.00 -14.09
CA ARG A 203 36.21 -53.34 -14.65
C ARG A 203 36.12 -53.22 -16.17
N ALA A 204 37.19 -53.62 -16.86
CA ALA A 204 37.13 -54.06 -18.24
C ALA A 204 36.90 -55.57 -18.27
N LEU A 205 35.92 -56.00 -19.07
CA LEU A 205 36.08 -57.12 -19.98
C LEU A 205 36.51 -56.53 -21.32
#